data_AF-A0A968XCP7-F1
#
_entry.id   AF-A0A968XCP7-F1
#
_cell.length_a   1.000
_cell.length_b   1.000
_cell.length_c   1.000
_cell.angle_alpha   90.00
_cell.angle_beta   90.00
_cell.angle_gamma   90.00
#
_symmetry.space_group_name_H-M   'P 1'
#
loop_
_entity.id
_entity.type
_entity.pdbx_description
1 polymer ?
#
loop_
_entity_poly.entity_id
_entity_poly.type
_entity_poly.pdbx_seq_one_letter_code
_entity_poly.pdbx_strand_id
1 'polypeptide(L)' 'MVQAIAKPIGLEEFLQLAETKPASKYIDGQILQKPMPQGEHSVLQTELSAFLNSAFLNS' A
#
# COMPACT_ATOMS: atom_id res chain seq x y z
N MET A 1 -19.34 -7.92 -13.48
CA MET A 1 -18.58 -6.76 -13.99
C MET A 1 -17.44 -7.31 -14.83
N VAL A 2 -17.26 -6.85 -16.07
CA VAL A 2 -16.17 -7.30 -16.94
C VAL A 2 -14.88 -6.62 -16.48
N GLN A 3 -13.93 -7.38 -15.92
CA GLN A 3 -12.60 -6.87 -15.62
C GLN A 3 -11.84 -6.72 -16.94
N ALA A 4 -11.54 -5.48 -17.34
CA ALA A 4 -10.64 -5.25 -18.46
C ALA A 4 -9.27 -5.84 -18.09
N ILE A 5 -8.75 -6.71 -18.97
CA ILE A 5 -7.38 -7.22 -18.83
C ILE A 5 -6.45 -6.04 -19.08
N ALA A 6 -5.98 -5.42 -18.00
CA ALA A 6 -5.00 -4.34 -18.08
C ALA A 6 -3.68 -4.91 -18.61
N LYS A 7 -3.11 -4.24 -19.60
CA LYS A 7 -1.75 -4.56 -20.07
C LYS A 7 -0.78 -4.32 -18.90
N PRO A 8 0.18 -5.23 -18.64
CA PRO A 8 1.16 -5.03 -17.58
C PRO A 8 1.90 -3.71 -17.77
N ILE A 9 2.02 -2.92 -16.71
CA ILE A 9 2.76 -1.65 -16.68
C ILE A 9 4.16 -1.88 -16.08
N GLY A 10 5.15 -1.08 -16.46
CA GLY A 10 6.48 -1.11 -15.81
C GLY A 10 6.46 -0.47 -14.42
N LEU A 11 7.46 -0.79 -13.58
CA LEU A 11 7.62 -0.15 -12.26
C LEU A 11 7.94 1.35 -12.40
N GLU A 12 8.81 1.71 -13.35
CA GLU A 12 9.19 3.10 -13.63
C GLU A 12 7.98 3.93 -14.05
N GLU A 13 7.13 3.37 -14.92
CA GLU A 13 5.89 4.00 -15.35
C GLU A 13 4.91 4.15 -14.19
N PHE A 14 4.79 3.14 -13.31
CA PHE A 14 3.98 3.24 -12.10
C PHE A 14 4.46 4.37 -11.16
N LEU A 15 5.77 4.51 -10.97
CA LEU A 15 6.34 5.55 -10.09
C LEU A 15 6.16 6.98 -10.63
N GLN A 16 5.88 7.15 -11.92
CA GLN A 16 5.56 8.46 -12.51
C GLN A 16 4.06 8.82 -12.38
N LEU A 17 3.20 7.89 -11.97
CA LEU A 17 1.78 8.16 -11.78
C LEU A 17 1.56 9.06 -10.56
N ALA A 18 0.49 9.85 -10.60
CA ALA A 18 0.10 10.67 -9.46
C ALA A 18 -0.33 9.78 -8.27
N GLU A 19 0.07 10.21 -7.06
CA GLU A 19 -0.34 9.56 -5.81
C GLU A 19 -1.87 9.56 -5.66
N THR A 20 -2.41 8.45 -5.13
CA THR A 20 -3.86 8.26 -4.92
C THR A 20 -4.21 8.12 -3.44
N LYS A 21 -5.48 8.35 -3.09
CA LYS A 21 -6.02 8.03 -1.76
C LYS A 21 -7.26 7.14 -1.88
N PRO A 22 -7.24 5.89 -1.35
CA PRO A 22 -6.09 5.20 -0.78
C PRO A 22 -4.96 4.99 -1.79
N ALA A 23 -3.74 4.78 -1.30
CA ALA A 23 -2.57 4.59 -2.14
C ALA A 23 -2.72 3.38 -3.07
N SER A 24 -2.20 3.53 -4.28
CA SER A 24 -2.08 2.44 -5.24
C SER A 24 -0.84 1.60 -4.94
N LYS A 25 -0.89 0.31 -5.27
CA LYS A 25 0.21 -0.65 -5.14
C LYS A 25 0.54 -1.21 -6.50
N TYR A 26 1.83 -1.39 -6.75
CA TYR A 26 2.32 -2.16 -7.87
C TYR A 26 2.64 -3.60 -7.42
N ILE A 27 2.02 -4.59 -8.06
CA ILE A 27 2.28 -6.01 -7.81
C ILE A 27 2.28 -6.73 -9.16
N ASP A 28 3.42 -7.30 -9.55
CA ASP A 28 3.57 -8.11 -10.78
C ASP A 28 2.99 -7.48 -12.06
N GLY A 29 3.32 -6.21 -12.30
CA GLY A 29 2.86 -5.48 -13.49
C GLY A 29 1.43 -4.95 -13.38
N GLN A 30 0.77 -5.12 -12.23
CA GLN A 30 -0.61 -4.68 -11.99
C GLN A 30 -0.66 -3.55 -10.97
N ILE A 31 -1.62 -2.64 -11.16
CA ILE A 31 -1.91 -1.57 -10.21
C ILE A 31 -3.16 -1.95 -9.42
N LEU A 32 -3.02 -2.05 -8.10
CA LEU A 32 -4.09 -2.37 -7.16
C LEU A 32 -4.25 -1.25 -6.14
N GLN A 33 -5.45 -0.68 -6.03
CA GLN A 33 -5.70 0.33 -5.01
C GLN A 33 -5.90 -0.31 -3.63
N LYS A 34 -5.30 0.27 -2.58
CA LYS A 34 -5.57 -0.17 -1.21
C LYS A 34 -7.06 -0.02 -0.87
N PRO A 35 -7.62 -0.91 -0.05
CA PRO A 35 -8.94 -0.66 0.51
C PRO A 35 -8.90 0.63 1.36
N MET A 36 -10.06 1.27 1.49
CA MET A 36 -10.21 2.39 2.42
C MET A 36 -9.78 1.95 3.82
N PRO A 37 -8.96 2.76 4.53
CA PRO A 37 -8.52 2.42 5.87
C PRO A 37 -9.73 2.34 6.81
N GLN A 38 -9.70 1.36 7.70
CA GLN A 38 -10.70 1.18 8.77
C GLN A 38 -10.03 1.45 10.14
N GLY A 39 -10.79 2.02 11.08
CA GLY A 39 -10.25 2.48 12.36
C GLY A 39 -9.53 1.39 13.18
N GLU A 40 -10.10 0.18 13.24
CA GLU A 40 -9.50 -0.96 13.95
C GLU A 40 -8.12 -1.33 13.40
N HIS A 41 -7.98 -1.36 12.07
CA HIS A 41 -6.71 -1.59 11.41
C HIS A 41 -5.69 -0.48 11.69
N SER A 42 -6.13 0.77 11.82
CA SER A 42 -5.26 1.89 12.17
C SER A 42 -4.70 1.75 13.60
N VAL A 43 -5.54 1.38 14.56
CA VAL A 43 -5.12 1.18 15.97
C VAL A 43 -4.04 0.09 16.04
N LEU A 44 -4.31 -1.08 15.43
CA LEU A 44 -3.36 -2.19 15.40
C LEU A 44 -2.03 -1.81 14.74
N GLN A 45 -2.06 -1.08 13.62
CA GLN A 45 -0.83 -0.62 12.96
C GLN A 45 -0.02 0.32 13.84
N THR A 46 -0.67 1.32 14.46
CA THR A 46 0.03 2.29 15.31
C THR A 46 0.67 1.63 16.53
N GLU A 47 -0.06 0.75 17.22
CA GLU A 47 0.47 0.05 18.40
C GLU A 47 1.63 -0.89 18.04
N LEU A 48 1.48 -1.68 16.97
CA LEU A 48 2.54 -2.58 16.53
C LEU A 48 3.80 -1.81 16.11
N SER A 49 3.64 -0.73 15.36
CA SER A 49 4.78 0.12 14.97
C SER A 49 5.48 0.74 16.18
N ALA A 50 4.73 1.21 17.19
CA ALA A 50 5.30 1.74 18.42
C ALA A 50 6.07 0.67 19.21
N PHE A 51 5.52 -0.54 19.32
CA PHE A 51 6.19 -1.67 19.98
C PHE A 51 7.48 -2.09 19.28
N LEU A 52 7.46 -2.26 17.95
CA LEU A 52 8.65 -2.64 17.20
C LEU A 52 9.74 -1.55 17.31
N ASN A 53 9.35 -0.28 17.21
CA ASN A 53 10.29 0.81 17.36
C ASN A 53 10.96 0.80 18.75
N SER A 54 10.20 0.62 19.83
CA SER A 54 10.79 0.58 21.17
C SER A 54 11.72 -0.62 21.37
N ALA A 55 11.40 -1.76 20.77
CA ALA A 55 12.18 -2.98 20.87
C ALA A 55 13.52 -2.93 20.10
N PHE A 56 13.58 -2.21 18.97
CA PHE A 56 14.72 -2.28 18.03
C PHE A 56 15.49 -0.96 17.82
N LEU A 57 14.96 0.21 18.20
CA LEU A 57 15.68 1.50 18.03
C LEU A 57 16.63 1.84 19.19
N ASN A 58 16.52 1.16 20.34
CA ASN A 58 17.38 1.39 21.50
C ASN A 58 18.31 0.19 21.80
N SER A 59 18.39 -0.77 20.89
CA SER A 59 19.26 -1.96 20.97
C SER A 59 20.56 -1.78 20.20
#